data_AF-A0A6N7MC41-F1
#
_entry.id   AF-A0A6N7MC41-F1
#
_cell.length_a   1.000
_cell.length_b   1.000
_cell.length_c   1.000
_cell.angle_alpha   90.00
_cell.angle_beta   90.00
_cell.angle_gamma   90.00
#
_symmetry.space_group_name_H-M   'P 1'
#
loop_
_entity.id
_entity.type
_entity.pdbx_description
1 polymer ?
#
loop_
_entity_poly.entity_id
_entity_poly.type
_entity_poly.pdbx_seq_one_letter_code
_entity_poly.pdbx_strand_id
1 'polypeptide(L)'
;MGLEKTRYIHRVIISPENSDIVYVGVIGSPWGPHPEKGVYKTTDGGETRNNLSKALKGVPEGSWIPQVHASKYRAEEAFVVVNNYRRNDYSAYLYHTLNFGKTWERIVDDSRVWGYVLSWSLSRILLNPN
;
A
#
# COMPACT_ATOMS: atom_id res chain seq x y z
N MET A 1 -9.17 8.35 13.08
CA MET A 1 -8.86 7.35 12.04
C MET A 1 -10.01 6.40 11.71
N GLY A 2 -10.95 6.08 12.62
CA GLY A 2 -12.16 5.34 12.25
C GLY A 2 -11.92 3.89 11.75
N LEU A 3 -10.92 3.20 12.30
CA LEU A 3 -10.47 1.86 11.88
C LEU A 3 -10.95 0.74 12.82
N GLU A 4 -11.87 1.02 13.74
CA GLU A 4 -12.35 0.09 14.77
C GLU A 4 -12.92 -1.22 14.22
N LYS A 5 -13.51 -1.20 13.02
CA LYS A 5 -14.07 -2.39 12.36
C LYS A 5 -13.04 -3.24 11.62
N THR A 6 -11.78 -2.80 11.51
CA THR A 6 -10.76 -3.43 10.66
C THR A 6 -10.23 -4.76 11.18
N ARG A 7 -10.46 -5.11 12.46
CA ARG A 7 -9.95 -6.28 13.19
C ARG A 7 -8.42 -6.38 13.27
N TYR A 8 -7.73 -6.53 12.14
CA TYR A 8 -6.27 -6.67 12.08
C TYR A 8 -5.65 -5.65 11.12
N ILE A 9 -4.75 -4.85 11.68
CA ILE A 9 -3.90 -3.90 10.97
C ILE A 9 -2.51 -4.52 10.88
N HIS A 10 -1.98 -4.64 9.67
CA HIS A 10 -0.66 -5.23 9.45
C HIS A 10 0.43 -4.18 9.43
N ARG A 11 0.09 -2.97 8.98
CA ARG A 11 1.06 -1.90 8.81
C ARG A 11 0.45 -0.55 9.18
N VAL A 12 1.22 0.23 9.92
CA VAL A 12 1.02 1.67 10.09
C VAL A 12 2.34 2.33 9.71
N ILE A 13 2.30 3.25 8.76
CA ILE A 13 3.46 4.00 8.28
C ILE A 13 3.16 5.48 8.43
N ILE A 14 3.95 6.17 9.24
CA ILE A 14 3.96 7.62 9.30
C ILE A 14 4.95 8.10 8.23
N SER A 15 4.55 9.07 7.42
CA SER A 15 5.44 9.65 6.42
C SER A 15 6.59 10.38 7.13
N PRO A 16 7.84 10.11 6.75
CA PRO A 16 9.00 10.79 7.34
C PRO A 16 9.06 12.28 6.97
N GLU A 17 8.46 12.67 5.83
CA GLU A 17 8.45 14.06 5.36
C GLU A 17 7.36 14.91 6.05
N ASN A 18 6.29 14.28 6.53
CA ASN A 18 5.18 14.95 7.19
C ASN A 18 4.41 13.97 8.09
N SER A 19 4.46 14.18 9.40
CA SER A 19 3.82 13.30 10.39
C SER A 19 2.29 13.26 10.31
N ASP A 20 1.65 14.24 9.68
CA ASP A 20 0.19 14.25 9.47
C ASP A 20 -0.24 13.24 8.42
N ILE A 21 0.70 12.74 7.62
CA ILE A 21 0.45 11.76 6.58
C ILE A 21 0.75 10.37 7.12
N VAL A 22 -0.31 9.57 7.29
CA VAL A 22 -0.19 8.19 7.77
C VAL A 22 -0.89 7.26 6.80
N TYR A 23 -0.19 6.20 6.38
CA TYR A 23 -0.75 5.10 5.62
C TYR A 23 -0.98 3.89 6.51
N VAL A 24 -2.08 3.18 6.28
CA VAL A 24 -2.45 1.97 7.02
C VAL A 24 -2.77 0.84 6.05
N GLY A 25 -2.05 -0.28 6.18
CA GLY A 25 -2.33 -1.53 5.51
C GLY A 25 -3.21 -2.43 6.37
N VAL A 26 -4.47 -2.59 5.98
CA VAL A 26 -5.47 -3.37 6.72
C VAL A 26 -5.62 -4.75 6.09
N ILE A 27 -5.46 -5.78 6.91
CA ILE A 27 -5.66 -7.18 6.52
C ILE A 27 -7.09 -7.64 6.82
N GLY A 28 -7.85 -7.03 7.72
CA GLY A 28 -9.17 -7.59 8.04
C GLY A 28 -9.05 -9.01 8.61
N SER A 29 -10.11 -9.81 8.48
CA SER A 29 -10.03 -11.24 8.81
C SER A 29 -8.92 -11.96 8.02
N PRO A 30 -7.97 -12.66 8.65
CA PRO A 30 -6.96 -13.44 7.92
C PRO A 30 -7.55 -14.71 7.27
N TRP A 31 -8.78 -15.08 7.65
CA TRP A 31 -9.42 -16.34 7.27
C TRP A 31 -10.41 -16.21 6.11
N GLY A 32 -10.62 -15.01 5.57
CA GLY A 32 -11.57 -14.82 4.47
C GLY A 32 -11.76 -13.37 4.05
N PRO A 33 -12.72 -13.11 3.13
CA PRO A 33 -13.10 -11.77 2.72
C PRO A 33 -13.49 -10.90 3.92
N HIS A 34 -13.14 -9.62 3.87
CA HIS A 34 -13.51 -8.68 4.91
C HIS A 34 -13.59 -7.27 4.29
N PRO A 35 -14.69 -6.53 4.51
CA PRO A 35 -14.96 -5.28 3.78
C PRO A 35 -13.95 -4.17 4.06
N GLU A 36 -13.34 -4.17 5.25
CA GLU A 36 -12.32 -3.18 5.62
C GLU A 36 -10.90 -3.53 5.11
N LYS A 37 -10.70 -4.63 4.37
CA LYS A 37 -9.38 -4.93 3.79
C LYS A 37 -8.98 -3.84 2.81
N GLY A 38 -7.73 -3.41 2.90
CA GLY A 38 -7.24 -2.41 1.96
C GLY A 38 -6.16 -1.50 2.51
N VAL A 39 -5.88 -0.46 1.74
CA VAL A 39 -4.94 0.61 2.09
C VAL A 39 -5.71 1.89 2.38
N TYR A 40 -5.41 2.49 3.52
CA TYR A 40 -5.99 3.76 3.96
C TYR A 40 -4.91 4.81 4.15
N LYS A 41 -5.31 6.07 4.06
CA LYS A 41 -4.41 7.21 4.25
C LYS A 41 -5.14 8.39 4.91
N THR A 42 -4.47 9.05 5.84
CA THR A 42 -4.80 10.39 6.36
C THR A 42 -3.73 11.40 5.91
N THR A 43 -4.08 12.68 5.86
CA THR A 43 -3.17 13.82 5.67
C THR A 43 -3.41 14.90 6.73
N ASP A 44 -4.06 14.55 7.84
CA ASP A 44 -4.53 15.45 8.90
C ASP A 44 -4.30 14.85 10.29
N GLY A 45 -3.18 14.13 10.47
CA GLY A 45 -2.82 13.55 11.79
C GLY A 45 -3.75 12.42 12.23
N GLY A 46 -4.63 11.98 11.34
CA GLY A 46 -5.59 10.92 11.59
C GLY A 46 -6.97 11.38 12.03
N GLU A 47 -7.30 12.66 11.88
CA GLU A 47 -8.67 13.16 12.04
C GLU A 47 -9.62 12.49 11.04
N THR A 48 -9.25 12.47 9.75
CA THR A 48 -10.01 11.80 8.69
C THR A 48 -9.19 10.72 7.99
N ARG A 49 -9.87 9.78 7.30
CA ARG A 49 -9.22 8.74 6.50
C ARG A 49 -9.84 8.63 5.11
N ASN A 50 -9.01 8.33 4.12
CA ASN A 50 -9.40 7.97 2.77
C ASN A 50 -9.09 6.49 2.53
N ASN A 51 -10.05 5.75 1.96
CA ASN A 51 -9.79 4.40 1.45
C ASN A 51 -9.22 4.50 0.04
N LEU A 52 -7.98 4.05 -0.15
CA LEU A 52 -7.27 4.15 -1.43
C LEU A 52 -7.41 2.89 -2.29
N SER A 53 -8.07 1.85 -1.78
CA SER A 53 -8.08 0.51 -2.39
C SER A 53 -8.75 0.48 -3.77
N LYS A 54 -9.80 1.29 -3.98
CA LYS A 54 -10.49 1.38 -5.28
C LYS A 54 -9.61 1.96 -6.40
N ALA A 55 -8.55 2.68 -6.05
CA ALA A 55 -7.62 3.26 -7.03
C ALA A 55 -6.55 2.25 -7.50
N LEU A 56 -6.42 1.08 -6.83
CA LEU A 56 -5.54 -0.01 -7.24
C LEU A 56 -6.24 -0.87 -8.30
N LYS A 57 -5.98 -0.59 -9.58
CA LYS A 57 -6.63 -1.30 -10.69
C LYS A 57 -6.02 -2.68 -10.94
N GLY A 58 -6.86 -3.66 -11.26
CA GLY A 58 -6.43 -5.00 -11.66
C GLY A 58 -6.13 -5.96 -10.52
N VAL A 59 -6.29 -5.53 -9.27
CA VAL A 59 -6.18 -6.40 -8.09
C VAL A 59 -7.57 -6.78 -7.57
N PRO A 60 -7.82 -8.04 -7.19
CA PRO A 60 -9.12 -8.44 -6.65
C PRO A 60 -9.48 -7.70 -5.35
N GLU A 61 -10.77 -7.40 -5.18
CA GLU A 61 -11.26 -6.78 -3.95
C GLU A 61 -10.97 -7.67 -2.73
N GLY A 62 -10.59 -7.02 -1.63
CA GLY A 62 -10.21 -7.70 -0.40
C GLY A 62 -8.86 -8.42 -0.47
N SER A 63 -7.98 -8.04 -1.41
CA SER A 63 -6.59 -8.49 -1.42
C SER A 63 -5.80 -7.90 -0.24
N TRP A 64 -4.71 -8.56 0.13
CA TRP A 64 -3.98 -8.26 1.35
C TRP A 64 -2.92 -7.20 1.10
N ILE A 65 -2.74 -6.28 2.05
CA ILE A 65 -1.72 -5.23 1.99
C ILE A 65 -0.59 -5.58 2.97
N PRO A 66 0.38 -6.43 2.59
CA PRO A 66 1.50 -6.80 3.46
C PRO A 66 2.45 -5.61 3.71
N GLN A 67 2.56 -4.68 2.76
CA GLN A 67 3.53 -3.61 2.86
C GLN A 67 2.99 -2.32 2.26
N VAL A 68 3.23 -1.23 2.99
CA VAL A 68 3.17 0.14 2.48
C VAL A 68 4.50 0.78 2.77
N HIS A 69 4.99 1.61 1.86
CA HIS A 69 6.19 2.41 2.04
C HIS A 69 5.94 3.84 1.59
N ALA A 70 6.01 4.79 2.52
CA ALA A 70 6.01 6.21 2.19
C ALA A 70 7.44 6.64 1.82
N SER A 71 7.56 7.50 0.82
CA SER A 71 8.87 8.03 0.40
C SER A 71 9.51 8.88 1.50
N LYS A 72 10.83 8.82 1.58
CA LYS A 72 11.67 9.64 2.47
C LYS A 72 12.02 11.02 1.91
N TYR A 73 11.50 11.35 0.72
CA TYR A 73 11.91 12.55 -0.01
C TYR A 73 10.74 13.32 -0.62
N ARG A 74 9.57 12.68 -0.72
CA ARG A 74 8.38 13.24 -1.35
C ARG A 74 7.15 12.78 -0.59
N ALA A 75 6.47 13.70 0.07
CA ALA A 75 5.31 13.40 0.89
C ALA A 75 4.16 12.72 0.10
N GLU A 76 4.06 13.03 -1.19
CA GLU A 76 3.05 12.53 -2.13
C GLU A 76 3.36 11.14 -2.72
N GLU A 77 4.59 10.65 -2.53
CA GLU A 77 5.05 9.40 -3.09
C GLU A 77 4.90 8.23 -2.11
N ALA A 78 4.34 7.12 -2.59
CA ALA A 78 4.28 5.89 -1.83
C ALA A 78 4.28 4.66 -2.74
N PHE A 79 4.63 3.52 -2.15
CA PHE A 79 4.55 2.20 -2.77
C PHE A 79 3.68 1.27 -1.93
N VAL A 80 2.94 0.40 -2.59
CA VAL A 80 2.09 -0.61 -1.95
C VAL A 80 2.34 -1.95 -2.61
N VAL A 81 2.70 -2.93 -1.79
CA VAL A 81 2.65 -4.35 -2.18
C VAL A 81 1.26 -4.85 -1.87
N VAL A 82 0.65 -5.56 -2.82
CA VAL A 82 -0.60 -6.28 -2.63
C VAL A 82 -0.34 -7.76 -2.89
N ASN A 83 -1.00 -8.65 -2.15
CA ASN A 83 -0.96 -10.07 -2.47
C ASN A 83 -2.32 -10.74 -2.30
N ASN A 84 -2.53 -11.81 -3.06
CA ASN A 84 -3.79 -12.54 -3.08
C ASN A 84 -3.58 -14.08 -3.16
N TYR A 85 -2.36 -14.55 -2.86
CA TYR A 85 -1.93 -15.94 -3.05
C TYR A 85 -2.75 -16.97 -2.26
N ARG A 86 -3.32 -16.58 -1.12
CA ARG A 86 -4.20 -17.46 -0.33
C ARG A 86 -5.57 -17.70 -0.96
N ARG A 87 -5.85 -17.01 -2.08
CA ARG A 87 -7.07 -17.16 -2.88
C ARG A 87 -6.76 -17.69 -4.28
N ASN A 88 -5.66 -18.45 -4.42
CA ASN A 88 -5.18 -19.03 -5.67
C ASN A 88 -4.85 -18.00 -6.77
N ASP A 89 -4.50 -16.78 -6.36
CA ASP A 89 -4.06 -15.70 -7.25
C ASP A 89 -2.59 -15.37 -6.93
N TYR A 90 -1.70 -15.84 -7.78
CA TYR A 90 -0.26 -15.72 -7.62
C TYR A 90 0.33 -14.54 -8.41
N SER A 91 -0.52 -13.64 -8.92
CA SER A 91 -0.08 -12.52 -9.75
C SER A 91 0.75 -11.51 -8.94
N ALA A 92 1.68 -10.83 -9.58
CA ALA A 92 2.58 -9.87 -8.96
C ALA A 92 1.93 -8.49 -8.84
N TYR A 93 1.76 -7.94 -7.64
CA TYR A 93 1.14 -6.62 -7.46
C TYR A 93 2.03 -5.67 -6.65
N LEU A 94 2.82 -4.85 -7.35
CA LEU A 94 3.51 -3.70 -6.77
C LEU A 94 3.01 -2.42 -7.43
N TYR A 95 2.49 -1.51 -6.62
CA TYR A 95 1.97 -0.24 -7.07
C TYR A 95 2.80 0.93 -6.58
N HIS A 96 2.89 1.97 -7.40
CA HIS A 96 3.55 3.23 -7.11
C HIS A 96 2.57 4.40 -7.32
N THR A 97 2.61 5.39 -6.43
CA THR A 97 1.87 6.64 -6.56
C THR A 97 2.81 7.83 -6.37
N LEU A 98 2.48 8.93 -7.03
CA LEU A 98 3.13 10.24 -6.91
C LEU A 98 2.14 11.35 -6.54
N ASN A 99 0.95 10.98 -6.04
CA ASN A 99 -0.12 11.94 -5.75
C ASN A 99 -0.97 11.53 -4.55
N PHE A 100 -0.31 11.06 -3.50
CA PHE A 100 -0.91 10.59 -2.26
C PHE A 100 -1.94 9.46 -2.47
N GLY A 101 -1.73 8.61 -3.47
CA GLY A 101 -2.59 7.46 -3.76
C GLY A 101 -3.92 7.79 -4.43
N LYS A 102 -4.06 8.99 -5.02
CA LYS A 102 -5.22 9.30 -5.88
C LYS A 102 -5.22 8.41 -7.12
N THR A 103 -4.04 8.15 -7.68
CA THR A 103 -3.83 7.18 -8.76
C THR A 103 -2.63 6.29 -8.44
N TRP A 104 -2.65 5.07 -8.97
CA TRP A 104 -1.60 4.08 -8.80
C TRP A 104 -1.21 3.48 -10.15
N GLU A 105 0.08 3.31 -10.37
CA GLU A 105 0.65 2.56 -11.48
C GLU A 105 1.13 1.19 -10.97
N ARG A 106 0.75 0.09 -11.62
CA ARG A 106 1.28 -1.25 -11.33
C ARG A 106 2.64 -1.38 -12.02
N ILE A 107 3.72 -1.22 -11.27
CA ILE A 107 5.10 -1.19 -11.80
C ILE A 107 5.76 -2.57 -11.88
N VAL A 108 5.19 -3.57 -11.19
CA VAL A 108 5.55 -4.98 -11.34
C VAL A 108 4.27 -5.79 -11.51
N ASP A 109 4.28 -6.60 -12.57
CA ASP A 109 3.23 -7.53 -12.95
C ASP A 109 3.85 -8.84 -13.47
N ASP A 110 3.00 -9.71 -13.99
CA ASP A 110 3.35 -11.08 -14.40
C ASP A 110 4.24 -11.11 -15.65
N SER A 111 4.35 -9.99 -16.38
CA SER A 111 5.29 -9.87 -17.50
C SER A 111 6.73 -9.64 -17.03
N ARG A 112 6.92 -9.17 -15.79
CA ARG A 112 8.23 -8.80 -15.25
C ARG A 112 8.80 -9.82 -14.27
N VAL A 113 7.92 -10.51 -13.54
CA VAL A 113 8.32 -11.51 -12.54
C VAL A 113 7.37 -12.70 -12.59
N TRP A 114 7.89 -13.88 -12.22
CA TRP A 114 7.06 -15.06 -12.02
C TRP A 114 6.70 -15.17 -10.53
N GLY A 115 5.40 -15.08 -10.21
CA GLY A 115 4.88 -15.23 -8.85
C GLY A 115 4.55 -13.91 -8.14
N TYR A 116 4.12 -14.01 -6.88
CA TYR A 116 3.60 -12.88 -6.11
C TYR A 116 4.70 -12.09 -5.40
N VAL A 117 4.45 -10.79 -5.19
CA VAL A 117 5.35 -9.91 -4.44
C VAL A 117 4.98 -9.97 -2.95
N LEU A 118 5.96 -10.29 -2.09
CA LEU A 118 5.78 -10.31 -0.64
C LEU A 118 6.28 -9.04 0.05
N SER A 119 7.33 -8.44 -0.52
CA SER A 119 8.01 -7.27 0.01
C SER A 119 8.75 -6.58 -1.11
N TRP A 120 9.02 -5.29 -0.91
CA TRP A 120 9.81 -4.46 -1.77
C TRP A 120 10.70 -3.56 -0.90
N SER A 121 11.83 -3.13 -1.48
CA SER A 121 12.71 -2.14 -0.89
C SER A 121 13.24 -1.23 -2.00
N LEU A 122 13.30 0.07 -1.72
CA LEU A 122 13.99 1.03 -2.56
C LEU A 122 15.28 1.45 -1.90
N SER A 123 16.37 1.23 -2.60
CA SER A 123 17.63 1.91 -2.33
C SER A 123 17.90 2.84 -3.51
N ARG A 124 18.11 4.11 -3.22
CA ARG A 124 18.63 5.07 -4.20
C ARG A 124 20.05 5.40 -3.78
N ILE A 125 21.00 5.13 -4.67
CA ILE A 125 22.37 5.61 -4.51
C ILE A 125 22.34 7.10 -4.84
N LEU A 126 22.60 7.94 -3.84
CA LEU A 126 22.85 9.36 -4.06
C LEU A 126 24.25 9.47 -4.67
N LEU A 127 24.33 9.46 -6.00
CA LEU A 127 25.53 9.91 -6.68
C LEU A 127 25.54 11.43 -6.52
N ASN A 128 26.46 11.97 -5.72
CA ASN A 128 26.75 13.41 -5.72
C ASN A 128 27.18 13.79 -7.14
N PRO A 129 26.38 14.56 -7.90
CA PRO A 129 26.90 15.18 -9.10
C PRO A 129 27.75 16.36 -8.64
N ASN A 130 29.04 16.32 -8.93
CA ASN A 130 29.95 17.45 -8.73
C ASN A 130 29.42 18.73 -9.38
#